data_AF-A0A0K2U5P2-F1
#
_entry.id   AF-A0A0K2U5P2-F1
#
_cell.length_a   1.000
_cell.length_b   1.000
_cell.length_c   1.000
_cell.angle_alpha   90.00
_cell.angle_beta   90.00
_cell.angle_gamma   90.00
#
_symmetry.space_group_name_H-M   'P 1'
#
loop_
_entity.id
_entity.type
_entity.pdbx_description
1 polymer ?
#
loop_
_entity_poly.entity_id
_entity_poly.type
_entity_poly.pdbx_seq_one_letter_code
_entity_poly.pdbx_strand_id
1 'polypeptide(L)'
;MMGRRLNTTVPVAACELSPIEIPSQALHQLKENKKTAQKINFDRRHAAKPLITLQKGDDVVILDRRQSGIVIGNLTPRSYMIETDTGSYRRNRTHLN
;
A
#
# COMPACT_ATOMS: atom_id res chain seq x y z
N MET A 1 -1.42 -6.82 19.59
CA MET A 1 -1.43 -7.56 20.86
C MET A 1 -2.47 -6.89 21.74
N MET A 2 -3.62 -7.54 21.93
CA MET A 2 -4.86 -6.95 22.46
C MET A 2 -5.38 -7.89 23.56
N GLY A 3 -5.23 -7.51 24.84
CA GLY A 3 -5.83 -8.24 25.97
C GLY A 3 -5.27 -9.63 26.31
N ARG A 4 -4.14 -10.06 25.74
CA ARG A 4 -3.58 -11.41 25.97
C ARG A 4 -2.84 -11.48 27.31
N ARG A 5 -3.22 -12.43 28.16
CA ARG A 5 -2.51 -12.78 29.40
C ARG A 5 -1.41 -13.81 29.14
N LEU A 6 -0.41 -13.87 30.02
CA LEU A 6 0.63 -14.91 29.98
C LEU A 6 0.03 -16.24 30.45
N ASN A 7 0.43 -17.35 29.82
CA ASN A 7 0.03 -18.68 30.28
C ASN A 7 0.84 -19.00 31.54
N THR A 8 0.19 -18.97 32.70
CA THR A 8 0.78 -19.29 34.00
C THR A 8 0.02 -20.44 34.64
N THR A 9 0.71 -21.22 35.48
CA THR A 9 0.13 -22.30 36.30
C THR A 9 -0.44 -21.80 37.63
N VAL A 10 -0.28 -20.51 37.92
CA VAL A 10 -0.81 -19.87 39.13
C VAL A 10 -2.33 -19.72 38.98
N PRO A 11 -3.13 -20.14 39.97
CA PRO A 11 -4.57 -19.98 39.90
C PRO A 11 -4.94 -18.49 39.89
N VAL A 12 -5.91 -18.15 39.04
CA VAL A 12 -6.43 -16.79 38.87
C VAL A 12 -7.92 -16.81 39.21
N ALA A 13 -8.43 -15.70 39.76
CA ALA A 13 -9.85 -15.56 40.08
C ALA A 13 -10.73 -15.77 38.85
N ALA A 14 -11.89 -16.43 39.03
CA ALA A 14 -12.76 -16.84 37.92
C ALA A 14 -13.28 -15.66 37.08
N CYS A 15 -13.47 -14.49 37.70
CA CYS A 15 -13.85 -13.25 37.02
C CYS A 15 -12.81 -12.76 36.00
N GLU A 16 -11.57 -13.27 36.07
CA GLU A 16 -10.52 -12.90 35.15
C GLU A 16 -10.18 -13.96 34.09
N LEU A 17 -10.96 -15.04 34.04
CA LEU A 17 -10.89 -16.05 32.98
C LEU A 17 -11.52 -15.56 31.67
N SER A 18 -12.40 -14.56 31.73
CA SER A 18 -12.96 -13.92 30.55
C SER A 18 -11.96 -12.95 29.92
N PRO A 19 -11.76 -12.98 28.60
CA PRO A 19 -10.89 -12.02 27.92
C PRO A 19 -11.45 -10.59 28.06
N ILE A 20 -10.54 -9.62 28.12
CA ILE A 20 -10.92 -8.20 28.07
C ILE A 20 -11.40 -7.89 26.65
N GLU A 21 -12.70 -7.69 26.49
CA GLU A 21 -13.30 -7.20 25.26
C GLU A 21 -13.05 -5.70 25.13
N ILE A 22 -12.04 -5.33 24.34
CA ILE A 22 -11.81 -3.91 24.03
C ILE A 22 -12.86 -3.50 22.99
N PRO A 23 -13.61 -2.39 23.20
CA PRO A 23 -14.60 -1.91 22.23
C PRO A 23 -13.99 -1.78 20.84
N SER A 24 -14.48 -2.59 19.90
CA SER A 24 -13.91 -2.75 18.57
C SER A 24 -13.84 -1.44 17.80
N GLN A 25 -14.85 -0.57 17.99
CA GLN A 25 -14.97 0.70 17.27
C GLN A 25 -13.92 1.73 17.69
N ALA A 26 -13.68 1.91 19.00
CA ALA A 26 -12.68 2.86 19.49
C ALA A 26 -11.27 2.45 19.05
N LEU A 27 -10.96 1.15 19.09
CA LEU A 27 -9.70 0.62 18.56
C LEU A 27 -9.58 0.80 17.05
N HIS A 28 -10.66 0.60 16.31
CA HIS A 28 -10.68 0.79 14.86
C HIS A 28 -10.38 2.25 14.53
N GLN A 29 -11.07 3.20 15.17
CA GLN A 29 -10.84 4.63 14.99
C GLN A 29 -9.39 5.03 15.32
N LEU A 30 -8.83 4.54 16.43
CA LEU A 30 -7.44 4.80 16.78
C LEU A 30 -6.47 4.26 15.72
N LYS A 31 -6.72 3.05 15.20
CA LYS A 31 -5.91 2.46 14.12
C LYS A 31 -6.00 3.25 12.84
N GLU A 32 -7.19 3.67 12.43
CA GLU A 32 -7.39 4.49 11.24
C GLU A 32 -6.70 5.84 11.39
N ASN A 33 -6.84 6.52 12.52
CA ASN A 33 -6.13 7.77 12.81
C ASN A 33 -4.60 7.61 12.76
N LYS A 34 -4.08 6.48 13.25
CA LYS A 34 -2.64 6.19 13.17
C LYS A 34 -2.20 5.94 11.73
N LYS A 35 -2.99 5.20 10.93
CA LYS A 35 -2.70 4.96 9.51
C LYS A 35 -2.74 6.26 8.70
N THR A 36 -3.73 7.13 8.93
CA THR A 36 -3.84 8.42 8.23
C THR A 36 -2.67 9.33 8.58
N ALA A 37 -2.29 9.44 9.86
CA ALA A 37 -1.11 10.20 10.28
C ALA A 37 0.18 9.66 9.65
N GLN A 38 0.37 8.33 9.62
CA GLN A 38 1.50 7.69 8.95
C GLN A 38 1.54 8.01 7.45
N LYS A 39 0.38 7.92 6.77
CA LYS A 39 0.26 8.28 5.36
C LYS A 39 0.63 9.74 5.10
N ILE A 40 0.08 10.68 5.86
CA ILE A 40 0.36 12.12 5.69
C ILE A 40 1.86 12.40 5.89
N ASN A 41 2.47 11.83 6.92
CA ASN A 41 3.89 12.01 7.18
C ASN A 41 4.77 11.42 6.08
N PHE A 42 4.41 10.24 5.57
CA PHE A 42 5.09 9.61 4.44
C PHE A 42 4.97 10.45 3.17
N ASP A 43 3.75 10.87 2.83
CA ASP A 43 3.47 11.67 1.64
C ASP A 43 4.21 13.01 1.70
N ARG A 44 4.26 13.65 2.87
CA ARG A 44 5.02 14.90 3.10
C ARG A 44 6.53 14.69 2.94
N ARG A 45 7.09 13.63 3.55
CA ARG A 45 8.54 13.36 3.53
C ARG A 45 9.04 12.98 2.14
N HIS A 46 8.26 12.21 1.39
CA HIS A 46 8.65 11.66 0.10
C HIS A 46 8.05 12.40 -1.09
N ALA A 47 7.35 13.51 -0.83
CA ALA A 47 6.55 14.23 -1.82
C ALA A 47 5.68 13.27 -2.66
N ALA A 48 5.12 12.23 -2.01
CA ALA A 48 4.36 11.21 -2.70
C ALA A 48 3.06 11.83 -3.21
N LYS A 49 2.80 11.64 -4.50
CA LYS A 49 1.64 12.19 -5.20
C LYS A 49 0.95 11.06 -5.96
N PRO A 50 -0.39 11.10 -6.07
CA PRO A 50 -1.09 10.20 -6.97
C PRO A 50 -0.64 10.48 -8.41
N LEU A 51 -0.26 9.43 -9.12
CA LEU A 51 0.12 9.50 -10.54
C LEU A 51 -1.13 9.25 -11.40
N ILE A 52 -1.21 9.92 -12.55
CA ILE A 52 -2.33 9.78 -13.50
C ILE A 52 -2.35 8.36 -14.04
N THR A 53 -3.50 7.69 -14.03
CA THR A 53 -3.67 6.36 -14.64
C THR A 53 -3.46 6.45 -16.15
N LEU A 54 -2.61 5.59 -16.70
CA LEU A 54 -2.35 5.52 -18.14
C LEU A 54 -3.38 4.61 -18.80
N GLN A 55 -3.83 4.99 -19.99
CA GLN A 55 -4.72 4.21 -20.82
C GLN A 55 -3.94 3.44 -21.88
N LYS A 56 -4.56 2.39 -22.42
CA LYS A 56 -3.99 1.68 -23.57
C LYS A 56 -3.91 2.64 -24.76
N GLY A 57 -2.74 2.70 -25.39
CA GLY A 57 -2.45 3.60 -26.50
C GLY A 57 -1.72 4.89 -26.11
N ASP A 58 -1.54 5.18 -24.82
CA ASP A 58 -0.79 6.36 -24.39
C ASP A 58 0.70 6.23 -24.73
N ASP A 59 1.27 7.29 -25.30
CA ASP A 59 2.71 7.43 -25.49
C ASP A 59 3.37 7.79 -24.15
N VAL A 60 4.36 6.98 -23.77
CA VAL A 60 5.11 7.18 -22.53
C VAL A 60 6.60 7.04 -22.74
N VAL A 61 7.37 7.78 -21.95
CA VAL A 61 8.83 7.68 -21.93
C VAL A 61 9.27 6.85 -20.73
N ILE A 62 10.01 5.78 -21.00
CA ILE A 62 10.65 4.97 -19.97
C ILE A 62 11.91 5.70 -19.51
N LEU A 63 11.88 6.25 -18.29
CA LEU A 63 12.93 7.14 -17.77
C LEU A 63 14.32 6.50 -17.68
N ASP A 64 14.39 5.22 -17.28
CA ASP A 64 15.66 4.53 -17.08
C ASP A 64 16.37 4.18 -18.40
N ARG A 65 15.59 3.97 -19.47
CA ARG A 65 16.10 3.65 -20.82
C ARG A 65 16.13 4.84 -21.77
N ARG A 66 15.50 5.96 -21.39
CA ARG A 66 15.31 7.14 -22.25
C ARG A 66 14.69 6.77 -23.61
N GLN A 67 13.73 5.86 -23.56
CA GLN A 67 13.11 5.23 -24.72
C GLN A 67 11.61 5.47 -24.66
N SER A 68 11.03 5.87 -25.78
CA SER A 68 9.58 6.03 -25.92
C SER A 68 8.92 4.69 -26.21
N GLY A 69 7.67 4.54 -25.78
CA GLY A 69 6.85 3.38 -26.08
C GLY A 69 5.37 3.64 -25.83
N ILE A 70 4.56 2.69 -26.23
CA ILE A 70 3.09 2.77 -26.16
C ILE A 70 2.59 1.84 -25.07
N VAL A 71 1.65 2.30 -24.25
CA VAL A 71 1.02 1.47 -23.24
C VAL A 71 0.11 0.42 -23.91
N ILE A 72 0.42 -0.86 -23.77
CA ILE A 72 -0.42 -1.97 -24.26
C ILE A 72 -1.56 -2.27 -23.29
N GLY A 73 -1.32 -2.09 -21.98
CA GLY A 73 -2.32 -2.33 -20.94
C GLY A 73 -1.76 -2.34 -19.53
N ASN A 74 -2.67 -2.39 -18.55
CA ASN A 74 -2.37 -2.50 -17.14
C ASN A 74 -2.32 -3.98 -16.69
N LEU A 75 -1.25 -4.38 -16.00
CA LEU A 75 -1.13 -5.75 -15.45
C LEU A 75 -1.50 -5.79 -13.97
N THR A 76 -1.01 -4.82 -13.21
CA THR A 76 -1.29 -4.70 -11.77
C THR A 76 -1.53 -3.22 -11.45
N PRO A 77 -2.02 -2.86 -10.25
CA PRO A 77 -2.43 -1.47 -9.95
C PRO A 77 -1.37 -0.39 -10.20
N ARG A 78 -0.08 -0.76 -10.25
CA ARG A 78 1.04 0.16 -10.50
C ARG A 78 1.93 -0.24 -11.67
N SER A 79 1.65 -1.35 -12.38
CA SER A 79 2.51 -1.82 -13.46
C SER A 79 1.78 -1.90 -14.79
N TYR A 80 2.44 -1.38 -15.83
CA TYR A 80 1.99 -1.33 -17.21
C TYR A 80 2.91 -2.17 -18.10
N MET A 81 2.34 -2.70 -19.17
CA MET A 81 3.10 -3.27 -20.28
C MET A 81 3.28 -2.19 -21.34
N ILE A 82 4.54 -1.92 -21.69
CA ILE A 82 4.93 -0.91 -22.69
C ILE A 82 5.52 -1.61 -23.89
N GLU A 83 5.05 -1.27 -25.08
CA GLU A 83 5.65 -1.67 -26.36
C GLU A 83 6.68 -0.63 -26.78
N THR A 84 7.91 -1.06 -27.02
CA THR A 84 8.92 -0.23 -27.68
C THR A 84 9.41 -0.94 -28.95
N ASP A 85 10.19 -0.22 -29.76
CA ASP A 85 10.89 -0.76 -30.94
C ASP A 85 11.76 -2.00 -30.64
N THR A 86 12.31 -2.08 -29.43
CA THR A 86 13.14 -3.23 -29.00
C THR A 86 12.35 -4.40 -28.41
N GLY A 87 11.04 -4.25 -28.19
CA GLY A 87 10.18 -5.27 -27.61
C GLY A 87 9.26 -4.75 -26.49
N SER A 88 8.61 -5.68 -25.79
CA SER A 88 7.66 -5.35 -24.71
C SER A 88 8.28 -5.43 -23.32
N TYR A 89 7.99 -4.44 -22.48
CA TYR A 89 8.54 -4.33 -21.14
C TYR A 89 7.47 -4.03 -20.10
N ARG A 90 7.58 -4.71 -18.95
CA ARG A 90 6.77 -4.38 -17.77
C ARG A 90 7.44 -3.27 -16.96
N ARG A 91 6.74 -2.16 -16.74
CA ARG A 91 7.25 -1.00 -15.98
C ARG A 91 6.28 -0.47 -14.93
N ASN A 92 6.84 0.05 -13.84
CA ASN A 92 6.05 0.73 -12.82
C ASN A 92 5.66 2.12 -13.31
N ARG A 93 4.45 2.58 -12.95
CA ARG A 93 3.95 3.93 -13.26
C ARG A 93 4.92 5.05 -12.89
N THR A 94 5.71 4.86 -11.82
CA THR A 94 6.71 5.84 -11.36
C THR A 94 7.87 6.03 -12.33
N HIS A 95 8.11 5.08 -13.23
CA HIS A 95 9.21 5.12 -14.20
C HIS A 95 8.75 5.51 -15.61
N LEU A 96 7.48 5.86 -15.74
CA LEU A 96 6.83 6.24 -17.00
C LEU A 96 6.41 7.70 -16.88
N ASN A 97 6.88 8.54 -17.80
CA ASN A 97 6.39 9.90 -17.99
C ASN A 97 5.43 9.95 -19.16
#